data_AF-A0A7S2Y482-F1
#
_entry.id   AF-A0A7S2Y482-F1
#
_cell.length_a   1.000
_cell.length_b   1.000
_cell.length_c   1.000
_cell.angle_alpha   90.00
_cell.angle_beta   90.00
_cell.angle_gamma   90.00
#
_symmetry.space_group_name_H-M   'P 1'
#
loop_
_entity.id
_entity.type
_entity.pdbx_description
1 polymer ?
#
loop_
_entity_poly.entity_id
_entity_poly.type
_entity_poly.pdbx_seq_one_letter_code
_entity_poly.pdbx_strand_id
1 'polypeptide(L)'
;MRVEGLSFVMSGLIPLLSVHFGYDTPKTILRLAIVVWINSAPSALLVSAVVKYVLWEHMVRTGNKMRENFRRPIPLLQHNFNAIAILIEVGLLGKLPCRFQDFAVAPLFGTFYVVFTWCTAYCFGNLDRYGPQFRYPFLDTTLGMFTTIAVVALLLVFMSFFCILALAEQVLSIYIGGGFVGHAVAVAIFSLSVCRFRD
;
A
#
# COMPACT_ATOMS: atom_id res chain seq x y z
N MET A 1 -13.39 -9.24 -4.36
CA MET A 1 -12.17 -9.03 -5.17
C MET A 1 -11.83 -7.56 -5.11
N ARG A 2 -10.68 -7.23 -4.52
CA ARG A 2 -10.29 -5.87 -4.11
C ARG A 2 -9.56 -5.17 -5.25
N VAL A 3 -9.62 -3.84 -5.27
CA VAL A 3 -9.02 -2.90 -6.25
C VAL A 3 -7.53 -3.20 -6.55
N GLU A 4 -6.83 -3.85 -5.64
CA GLU A 4 -5.44 -4.33 -5.78
C GLU A 4 -5.25 -5.37 -6.90
N GLY A 5 -6.26 -6.20 -7.18
CA GLY A 5 -6.22 -7.11 -8.34
C GLY A 5 -6.31 -6.38 -9.68
N LEU A 6 -6.86 -5.16 -9.70
CA LEU A 6 -6.94 -4.35 -10.90
C LEU A 6 -5.59 -3.68 -11.20
N SER A 7 -4.84 -3.27 -10.18
CA SER A 7 -3.45 -2.80 -10.37
C SER A 7 -2.53 -3.93 -10.83
N PHE A 8 -2.74 -5.16 -10.36
CA PHE A 8 -2.06 -6.37 -10.85
C PHE A 8 -2.31 -6.59 -12.35
N VAL A 9 -3.59 -6.62 -12.76
CA VAL A 9 -3.94 -6.77 -14.17
C VAL A 9 -3.38 -5.61 -14.98
N MET A 10 -3.55 -4.36 -14.57
CA MET A 10 -3.07 -3.21 -15.34
C MET A 10 -1.54 -3.17 -15.44
N SER A 11 -0.79 -3.48 -14.39
CA SER A 11 0.67 -3.44 -14.40
C SER A 11 1.32 -4.53 -15.26
N GLY A 12 0.71 -5.72 -15.35
CA GLY A 12 1.16 -6.80 -16.23
C GLY A 12 0.62 -6.68 -17.67
N LEU A 13 -0.61 -6.19 -17.82
CA LEU A 13 -1.29 -6.06 -19.11
C LEU A 13 -0.73 -4.90 -19.94
N ILE A 14 -0.30 -3.78 -19.34
CA ILE A 14 0.28 -2.65 -20.09
C ILE A 14 1.58 -3.04 -20.83
N PRO A 15 2.58 -3.66 -20.19
CA PRO A 15 3.76 -4.18 -20.89
C PRO A 15 3.42 -5.25 -21.92
N LEU A 16 2.49 -6.15 -21.60
CA LEU A 16 2.12 -7.26 -22.48
C LEU A 16 1.38 -6.76 -23.73
N LEU A 17 0.48 -5.79 -23.59
CA LEU A 17 -0.21 -5.13 -24.72
C LEU A 17 0.76 -4.30 -25.57
N SER A 18 1.71 -3.62 -24.94
CA SER A 18 2.73 -2.84 -25.65
C SER A 18 3.69 -3.72 -26.44
N VAL A 19 4.13 -4.85 -25.88
CA VAL A 19 5.12 -5.75 -26.51
C VAL A 19 4.49 -6.70 -27.53
N HIS A 20 3.31 -7.27 -27.24
CA HIS A 20 2.71 -8.30 -28.12
C HIS A 20 1.75 -7.75 -29.17
N PHE A 21 1.09 -6.61 -28.91
CA PHE A 21 0.05 -6.09 -29.80
C PHE A 21 0.43 -4.78 -30.48
N GLY A 22 1.66 -4.29 -30.28
CA GLY A 22 2.17 -3.09 -30.95
C GLY A 22 1.38 -1.82 -30.64
N TYR A 23 0.62 -1.81 -29.53
CA TYR A 23 -0.11 -0.62 -29.12
C TYR A 23 0.88 0.42 -28.59
N ASP A 24 0.95 1.56 -29.27
CA ASP A 24 1.62 2.78 -28.78
C ASP A 24 0.89 3.27 -27.52
N THR A 25 1.28 2.73 -26.38
CA THR A 25 0.72 3.15 -25.09
C THR A 25 1.11 4.60 -24.85
N PRO A 26 0.14 5.51 -24.63
CA PRO A 26 0.44 6.91 -24.35
C PRO A 26 1.46 7.03 -23.21
N LYS A 27 2.51 7.83 -23.42
CA LYS A 27 3.60 8.04 -22.44
C LYS A 27 3.07 8.40 -21.04
N THR A 28 1.93 9.10 -20.98
CA THR A 28 1.24 9.47 -19.74
C THR A 28 0.76 8.26 -18.95
N ILE A 29 0.18 7.26 -19.61
CA ILE A 29 -0.33 6.04 -18.95
C ILE A 29 0.83 5.25 -18.35
N LEU A 30 1.94 5.12 -19.10
CA LEU A 30 3.13 4.46 -18.60
C LEU A 30 3.74 5.17 -17.39
N ARG A 31 3.82 6.51 -17.42
CA ARG A 31 4.31 7.31 -16.29
C ARG A 31 3.44 7.14 -15.04
N LEU A 32 2.11 7.14 -15.20
CA LEU A 32 1.18 6.89 -14.10
C LEU A 32 1.34 5.48 -13.54
N ALA A 33 1.48 4.48 -14.41
CA ALA A 33 1.71 3.09 -13.99
C ALA A 33 3.01 2.95 -13.18
N ILE A 34 4.09 3.62 -13.60
CA ILE A 34 5.36 3.65 -12.85
C ILE A 34 5.19 4.31 -11.49
N VAL A 35 4.49 5.44 -11.41
CA VAL A 35 4.22 6.12 -10.13
C VAL A 35 3.42 5.21 -9.19
N VAL A 36 2.37 4.55 -9.68
CA VAL A 36 1.58 3.61 -8.87
C VAL A 36 2.43 2.42 -8.43
N TRP A 37 3.26 1.90 -9.33
CA TRP A 37 4.13 0.76 -9.06
C TRP A 37 5.18 1.07 -7.98
N ILE A 38 5.88 2.21 -8.07
CA ILE A 38 6.87 2.69 -7.08
C ILE A 38 6.26 2.82 -5.68
N ASN A 39 4.99 3.23 -5.60
CA ASN A 39 4.31 3.46 -4.33
C ASN A 39 3.57 2.21 -3.79
N SER A 40 3.46 1.13 -4.56
CA SER A 40 2.64 -0.03 -4.20
C SER A 40 3.12 -0.75 -2.93
N ALA A 41 4.41 -1.13 -2.87
CA ALA A 41 4.99 -1.78 -1.69
C ALA A 41 4.92 -0.93 -0.40
N PRO A 42 5.39 0.33 -0.37
CA PRO A 42 5.28 1.13 0.85
C PRO A 42 3.82 1.38 1.25
N SER A 43 2.89 1.44 0.28
CA SER A 43 1.46 1.61 0.59
C SER A 43 0.88 0.38 1.25
N ALA A 44 1.25 -0.81 0.77
CA ALA A 44 0.84 -2.07 1.38
C ALA A 44 1.36 -2.21 2.81
N LEU A 45 2.64 -1.86 3.03
CA LEU A 45 3.23 -1.83 4.38
C LEU A 45 2.51 -0.84 5.29
N LEU A 46 2.18 0.36 4.78
CA LEU A 46 1.43 1.37 5.52
C LEU A 46 0.03 0.87 5.91
N VAL A 47 -0.72 0.31 4.96
CA VAL A 47 -2.06 -0.23 5.22
C VAL A 47 -1.99 -1.36 6.24
N SER A 48 -1.03 -2.27 6.12
CA SER A 48 -0.80 -3.33 7.13
C SER A 48 -0.47 -2.76 8.51
N ALA A 49 0.38 -1.74 8.60
CA ALA A 49 0.71 -1.08 9.86
C ALA A 49 -0.52 -0.38 10.47
N VAL A 50 -1.31 0.34 9.69
CA VAL A 50 -2.54 1.01 10.16
C VAL A 50 -3.57 0.00 10.64
N VAL A 51 -3.82 -1.07 9.88
CA VAL A 51 -4.76 -2.12 10.28
C VAL A 51 -4.33 -2.76 11.60
N LYS A 52 -3.04 -3.10 11.73
CA LYS A 52 -2.50 -3.81 12.88
C LYS A 52 -2.35 -2.95 14.13
N TYR A 53 -1.79 -1.75 14.01
CA TYR A 53 -1.42 -0.93 15.17
C TYR A 53 -2.45 0.14 15.52
N VAL A 54 -3.32 0.53 14.59
CA VAL A 54 -4.31 1.59 14.83
C VAL A 54 -5.71 0.99 14.91
N LEU A 55 -6.17 0.33 13.83
CA LEU A 55 -7.54 -0.16 13.75
C LEU A 55 -7.79 -1.29 14.74
N TRP A 56 -6.90 -2.28 14.81
CA TRP A 56 -7.04 -3.40 15.76
C TRP A 56 -7.08 -2.93 17.21
N GLU A 57 -6.10 -2.11 17.63
CA GLU A 57 -6.02 -1.57 18.99
C GLU A 57 -7.26 -0.75 19.36
N HIS A 58 -7.71 0.11 18.44
CA HIS A 58 -8.93 0.89 18.65
C HIS A 58 -10.15 -0.01 18.85
N MET A 59 -10.27 -1.07 18.05
CA MET A 59 -11.39 -2.01 18.14
C MET A 59 -11.37 -2.84 19.43
N VAL A 60 -10.19 -3.23 19.91
CA VAL A 60 -10.02 -3.92 21.19
C VAL A 60 -10.42 -3.02 22.35
N ARG A 61 -10.02 -1.75 22.34
CA ARG A 61 -10.32 -0.78 23.41
C ARG A 61 -11.78 -0.36 23.47
N THR A 62 -12.41 -0.14 22.32
CA THR A 62 -13.81 0.35 22.25
C THR A 62 -14.84 -0.76 22.53
N GLY A 63 -14.42 -2.03 22.63
CA GLY A 63 -15.33 -3.16 22.93
C GLY A 63 -16.40 -3.38 21.87
N ASN A 64 -16.19 -2.86 20.66
CA ASN A 64 -17.21 -2.80 19.61
C ASN A 64 -17.54 -4.21 19.08
N LYS A 65 -18.80 -4.51 18.74
CA LYS A 65 -19.24 -5.83 18.24
C LYS A 65 -18.45 -6.32 17.01
N MET A 66 -17.91 -5.40 16.21
CA MET A 66 -17.01 -5.74 15.11
C MET A 66 -15.69 -6.41 15.56
N ARG A 67 -15.31 -6.35 16.85
CA ARG A 67 -14.20 -7.10 17.44
C ARG A 67 -14.32 -8.60 17.21
N GLU A 68 -15.55 -9.14 17.25
CA GLU A 68 -15.79 -10.56 16.98
C GLU A 68 -15.46 -10.94 15.54
N ASN A 69 -15.72 -10.03 14.58
CA ASN A 69 -15.36 -10.27 13.18
C ASN A 69 -13.85 -10.22 12.96
N PHE A 70 -13.15 -9.31 13.64
CA PHE A 70 -11.69 -9.18 13.54
C PHE A 70 -10.94 -10.33 14.24
N ARG A 71 -11.48 -10.89 15.32
CA ARG A 71 -10.90 -12.05 16.03
C ARG A 71 -11.02 -13.37 15.28
N ARG A 72 -11.86 -13.47 14.25
CA ARG A 72 -11.97 -14.71 13.48
C ARG A 72 -10.63 -15.00 12.80
N PRO A 73 -10.19 -16.27 12.77
CA PRO A 73 -8.92 -16.64 12.15
C PRO A 73 -8.91 -16.33 10.65
N ILE A 74 -10.07 -16.38 9.98
CA ILE A 74 -10.17 -16.17 8.53
C ILE A 74 -9.76 -14.73 8.12
N PRO A 75 -10.33 -13.64 8.69
CA PRO A 75 -9.86 -12.28 8.38
C PRO A 75 -8.39 -12.01 8.70
N LEU A 76 -7.88 -12.59 9.78
CA LEU A 76 -6.47 -12.48 10.17
C LEU A 76 -5.55 -13.17 9.15
N LEU A 77 -5.87 -14.41 8.80
CA LEU A 77 -5.17 -15.14 7.75
C LEU A 77 -5.25 -14.39 6.43
N GLN A 78 -6.44 -13.89 6.04
CA GLN A 78 -6.61 -13.11 4.83
C GLN A 78 -5.75 -11.85 4.81
N HIS A 79 -5.64 -11.13 5.93
CA HIS A 79 -4.79 -9.96 6.02
C HIS A 79 -3.30 -10.32 5.86
N ASN A 80 -2.84 -11.38 6.53
CA ASN A 80 -1.46 -11.86 6.42
C ASN A 80 -1.15 -12.37 5.01
N PHE A 81 -2.05 -13.16 4.41
CA PHE A 81 -1.90 -13.62 3.04
C PHE A 81 -1.88 -12.47 2.05
N ASN A 82 -2.72 -11.43 2.21
CA ASN A 82 -2.65 -10.24 1.38
C ASN A 82 -1.30 -9.52 1.52
N ALA A 83 -0.79 -9.36 2.74
CA ALA A 83 0.51 -8.72 2.96
C ALA A 83 1.66 -9.53 2.32
N ILE A 84 1.67 -10.86 2.51
CA ILE A 84 2.67 -11.76 1.90
C ILE A 84 2.55 -11.73 0.38
N ALA A 85 1.34 -11.83 -0.16
CA ALA A 85 1.10 -11.80 -1.60
C ALA A 85 1.62 -10.51 -2.21
N ILE A 86 1.38 -9.36 -1.58
CA ILE A 86 1.89 -8.08 -2.06
C ILE A 86 3.42 -8.01 -1.95
N LEU A 87 4.02 -8.52 -0.87
CA LEU A 87 5.49 -8.55 -0.74
C LEU A 87 6.15 -9.49 -1.76
N ILE A 88 5.53 -10.63 -2.07
CA ILE A 88 5.98 -11.52 -3.14
C ILE A 88 5.82 -10.82 -4.50
N GLU A 89 4.66 -10.24 -4.76
CA GLU A 89 4.36 -9.59 -6.04
C GLU A 89 5.31 -8.42 -6.29
N VAL A 90 5.41 -7.48 -5.35
CA VAL A 90 6.18 -6.26 -5.53
C VAL A 90 7.66 -6.47 -5.24
N GLY A 91 7.99 -7.28 -4.22
CA GLY A 91 9.39 -7.49 -3.80
C GLY A 91 10.12 -8.60 -4.56
N LEU A 92 9.43 -9.69 -4.93
CA LEU A 92 10.06 -10.85 -5.58
C LEU A 92 9.87 -10.84 -7.10
N LEU A 93 8.65 -10.62 -7.58
CA LEU A 93 8.33 -10.67 -9.02
C LEU A 93 8.60 -9.34 -9.72
N GLY A 94 8.23 -8.23 -9.09
CA GLY A 94 8.43 -6.88 -9.61
C GLY A 94 9.89 -6.39 -9.51
N LYS A 95 10.70 -6.97 -8.62
CA LYS A 95 11.87 -6.34 -7.99
C LYS A 95 11.46 -5.10 -7.19
N LEU A 96 12.16 -4.81 -6.10
CA LEU A 96 11.78 -3.71 -5.21
C LEU A 96 11.77 -2.38 -5.99
N PRO A 97 10.62 -1.70 -6.10
CA PRO A 97 10.47 -0.59 -7.04
C PRO A 97 10.99 0.73 -6.46
N CYS A 98 11.42 0.75 -5.20
CA CYS A 98 11.76 1.96 -4.48
C CYS A 98 13.22 2.34 -4.76
N ARG A 99 13.43 3.56 -5.29
CA ARG A 99 14.76 4.17 -5.44
C ARG A 99 14.78 5.52 -4.74
N PHE A 100 15.91 5.90 -4.17
CA PHE A 100 16.05 7.21 -3.52
C PHE A 100 15.77 8.40 -4.45
N GLN A 101 16.00 8.22 -5.76
CA GLN A 101 15.70 9.24 -6.78
C GLN A 101 14.20 9.55 -6.88
N ASP A 102 13.35 8.57 -6.55
CA ASP A 102 11.89 8.68 -6.66
C ASP A 102 11.24 9.06 -5.33
N PHE A 103 12.02 9.45 -4.32
CA PHE A 103 11.54 9.78 -2.98
C PHE A 103 10.49 10.89 -2.96
N ALA A 104 10.62 11.88 -3.86
CA ALA A 104 9.66 12.98 -4.01
C ALA A 104 8.28 12.53 -4.54
N VAL A 105 8.19 11.33 -5.12
CA VAL A 105 6.92 10.78 -5.62
C VAL A 105 6.01 10.35 -4.46
N ALA A 106 6.59 9.91 -3.34
CA ALA A 106 5.84 9.45 -2.18
C ALA A 106 4.89 10.52 -1.56
N PRO A 107 5.32 11.77 -1.27
CA PRO A 107 4.41 12.79 -0.76
C PRO A 107 3.38 13.25 -1.79
N LEU A 108 3.73 13.23 -3.08
CA LEU A 108 2.76 13.53 -4.16
C LEU A 108 1.66 12.48 -4.21
N PHE A 109 2.01 11.19 -4.10
CA PHE A 109 1.06 10.09 -4.05
C PHE A 109 0.17 10.17 -2.80
N GLY A 110 0.74 10.43 -1.63
CA GLY A 110 -0.01 10.62 -0.40
C GLY A 110 -0.99 11.79 -0.47
N THR A 111 -0.57 12.92 -1.05
CA THR A 111 -1.45 14.10 -1.25
C THR A 111 -2.60 13.77 -2.21
N PHE A 112 -2.29 13.13 -3.33
CA PHE A 112 -3.31 12.67 -4.28
C PHE A 112 -4.31 11.73 -3.61
N TYR A 113 -3.85 10.82 -2.77
CA TYR A 113 -4.73 9.88 -2.04
C TYR A 113 -5.68 10.59 -1.06
N VAL A 114 -5.19 11.61 -0.34
CA VAL A 114 -6.04 12.43 0.56
C VAL A 114 -7.11 13.17 -0.26
N VAL A 115 -6.71 13.85 -1.33
CA VAL A 115 -7.66 14.57 -2.22
C VAL A 115 -8.67 13.61 -2.84
N PHE A 116 -8.21 12.47 -3.34
CA PHE A 116 -9.08 11.43 -3.88
C PHE A 116 -10.11 10.96 -2.85
N THR A 117 -9.66 10.69 -1.62
CA THR A 117 -10.54 10.29 -0.52
C THR A 117 -11.59 11.37 -0.24
N TRP A 118 -11.22 12.66 -0.23
CA TRP A 118 -12.18 13.76 -0.08
C TRP A 118 -13.18 13.82 -1.24
N CYS A 119 -12.71 13.74 -2.48
CA CYS A 119 -13.60 13.72 -3.64
C CYS A 119 -14.59 12.55 -3.54
N THR A 120 -14.15 11.36 -3.12
CA THR A 120 -15.07 10.23 -2.91
C THR A 120 -16.05 10.46 -1.76
N ALA A 121 -15.64 11.13 -0.69
CA ALA A 121 -16.49 11.41 0.45
C ALA A 121 -17.55 12.48 0.16
N TYR A 122 -17.19 13.55 -0.56
CA TYR A 122 -18.03 14.74 -0.74
C TYR A 122 -18.66 14.87 -2.14
N CYS A 123 -18.01 14.37 -3.19
CA CYS A 123 -18.48 14.56 -4.58
C CYS A 123 -19.21 13.34 -5.13
N PHE A 124 -18.75 12.12 -4.80
CA PHE A 124 -19.29 10.87 -5.36
C PHE A 124 -20.29 10.15 -4.44
N GLY A 125 -20.54 10.72 -3.26
CA GLY A 125 -21.41 10.12 -2.26
C GLY A 125 -22.89 10.34 -2.53
N ASN A 126 -23.54 9.37 -3.18
CA ASN A 126 -24.93 9.02 -2.84
C ASN A 126 -24.93 8.45 -1.41
N LEU A 127 -24.77 9.33 -0.41
CA LEU A 127 -24.56 8.99 1.01
C LEU A 127 -25.66 8.06 1.54
N ASP A 128 -26.88 8.21 1.01
CA ASP A 128 -28.08 7.59 1.57
C ASP A 128 -28.36 6.17 1.09
N ARG A 129 -27.71 5.71 0.00
CA ARG A 129 -27.90 4.33 -0.54
C ARG A 129 -26.64 3.48 -0.54
N TYR A 130 -25.48 4.07 -0.83
CA TYR A 130 -24.22 3.34 -1.01
C TYR A 130 -23.04 4.12 -0.45
N GLY A 131 -23.23 4.78 0.70
CA GLY A 131 -22.21 5.61 1.33
C GLY A 131 -20.82 4.96 1.33
N PRO A 132 -19.74 5.75 1.34
CA PRO A 132 -18.39 5.25 1.11
C PRO A 132 -18.11 4.04 1.99
N GLN A 133 -17.82 2.91 1.37
CA GLN A 133 -17.67 1.62 2.05
C GLN A 133 -16.58 1.67 3.15
N PHE A 134 -15.65 2.63 3.04
CA PHE A 134 -14.61 2.93 4.02
C PHE A 134 -14.40 4.45 4.14
N ARG A 135 -15.12 5.11 5.08
CA ARG A 135 -14.69 6.43 5.55
C ARG A 135 -13.61 6.24 6.61
N TYR A 136 -12.43 6.79 6.38
CA TYR A 136 -11.38 6.87 7.38
C TYR A 136 -11.37 8.28 7.97
N PRO A 137 -11.93 8.50 9.17
CA PRO A 137 -12.06 9.83 9.75
C PRO A 137 -10.70 10.53 9.93
N PHE A 138 -9.63 9.76 10.10
CA PHE A 138 -8.27 10.28 10.23
C PHE A 138 -7.68 10.83 8.92
N LEU A 139 -8.30 10.58 7.76
CA LEU A 139 -7.90 11.17 6.47
C LEU A 139 -8.63 12.48 6.15
N ASP A 140 -9.62 12.84 6.97
CA ASP A 140 -10.37 14.09 6.82
C ASP A 140 -9.70 15.20 7.64
N THR A 141 -8.87 16.02 6.97
CA THR A 141 -8.17 17.12 7.66
C THR A 141 -9.11 18.29 8.00
N THR A 142 -10.37 18.26 7.54
CA THR A 142 -11.37 19.28 7.90
C THR A 142 -11.91 19.11 9.32
N LEU A 143 -11.72 17.92 9.93
CA LEU A 143 -12.15 17.61 11.30
C LEU A 143 -11.24 18.18 12.40
N GLY A 144 -10.16 18.89 12.04
CA GLY A 144 -9.34 19.67 12.95
C GLY A 144 -7.85 19.28 13.00
N MET A 145 -7.15 19.80 14.02
CA MET A 145 -5.70 19.68 14.12
C MET A 145 -5.25 18.23 14.37
N PHE A 146 -6.02 17.44 15.13
CA PHE A 146 -5.67 16.05 15.42
C PHE A 146 -5.63 15.17 14.16
N THR A 147 -6.60 15.32 13.25
CA THR A 147 -6.61 14.56 11.99
C THR A 147 -5.50 15.04 11.05
N THR A 148 -5.22 16.34 11.03
CA THR A 148 -4.07 16.90 10.30
C THR A 148 -2.76 16.29 10.79
N ILE A 149 -2.52 16.26 12.10
CA ILE A 149 -1.33 15.61 12.70
C ILE A 149 -1.29 14.13 12.35
N ALA A 150 -2.43 13.42 12.37
CA ALA A 150 -2.50 12.01 11.98
C ALA A 150 -2.08 11.78 10.53
N VAL A 151 -2.54 12.63 9.58
CA VAL A 151 -2.12 12.55 8.17
C VAL A 151 -0.62 12.80 8.01
N VAL A 152 -0.07 13.81 8.71
CA VAL A 152 1.37 14.08 8.69
C VAL A 152 2.16 12.89 9.26
N ALA A 153 1.71 12.30 10.37
CA ALA A 153 2.34 11.12 10.96
C ALA A 153 2.29 9.91 10.01
N LEU A 154 1.16 9.67 9.35
CA LEU A 154 1.01 8.62 8.34
C LEU A 154 1.94 8.85 7.14
N LEU A 155 2.09 10.10 6.69
CA LEU A 155 3.03 10.44 5.63
C LEU A 155 4.47 10.15 6.05
N LEU A 156 4.88 10.50 7.28
CA LEU A 156 6.22 10.19 7.79
C LEU A 156 6.48 8.67 7.87
N VAL A 157 5.48 7.88 8.28
CA VAL A 157 5.57 6.41 8.28
C VAL A 157 5.63 5.85 6.86
N PHE A 158 4.89 6.43 5.93
CA PHE A 158 4.96 6.04 4.52
C PHE A 158 6.35 6.31 3.93
N MET A 159 6.90 7.50 4.20
CA MET A 159 8.25 7.90 3.78
C MET A 159 9.32 7.03 4.41
N SER A 160 9.17 6.62 5.66
CA SER A 160 10.12 5.72 6.31
C SER A 160 10.10 4.33 5.70
N PHE A 161 8.92 3.76 5.40
CA PHE A 161 8.83 2.50 4.65
C PHE A 161 9.45 2.61 3.26
N PHE A 162 9.21 3.72 2.55
CA PHE A 162 9.86 3.97 1.27
C PHE A 162 11.39 3.95 1.39
N CYS A 163 11.96 4.68 2.35
CA CYS A 163 13.40 4.71 2.61
C CYS A 163 13.96 3.32 2.95
N ILE A 164 13.26 2.56 3.79
CA ILE A 164 13.68 1.20 4.18
C ILE A 164 13.74 0.29 2.96
N LEU A 165 12.72 0.34 2.09
CA LEU A 165 12.68 -0.47 0.88
C LEU A 165 13.73 -0.03 -0.15
N ALA A 166 13.94 1.28 -0.31
CA ALA A 166 14.98 1.82 -1.20
C ALA A 166 16.40 1.44 -0.72
N LEU A 167 16.64 1.48 0.60
CA LEU A 167 17.89 1.02 1.19
C LEU A 167 18.08 -0.48 0.99
N ALA A 168 17.03 -1.28 1.20
CA ALA A 168 17.07 -2.72 0.97
C ALA A 168 17.44 -3.03 -0.48
N GLU A 169 16.82 -2.38 -1.46
CA GLU A 169 17.15 -2.54 -2.87
C GLU A 169 18.59 -2.13 -3.19
N GLN A 170 19.07 -1.02 -2.64
CA GLN A 170 20.46 -0.60 -2.80
C GLN A 170 21.45 -1.63 -2.23
N VAL A 171 21.16 -2.19 -1.04
CA VAL A 171 22.01 -3.22 -0.43
C VAL A 171 21.98 -4.51 -1.25
N LEU A 172 20.79 -4.95 -1.69
CA LEU A 172 20.65 -6.18 -2.49
C LEU A 172 21.37 -6.06 -3.84
N SER A 173 21.23 -4.92 -4.51
CA SER A 173 21.84 -4.69 -5.82
C SER A 173 23.37 -4.61 -5.73
N ILE A 174 23.92 -3.91 -4.73
CA ILE A 174 25.38 -3.72 -4.61
C ILE A 174 26.07 -4.97 -4.05
N TYR A 175 25.55 -5.58 -2.98
CA TYR A 175 26.28 -6.61 -2.23
C TYR A 175 25.88 -8.04 -2.58
N ILE A 176 24.63 -8.26 -3.01
CA ILE A 176 24.08 -9.61 -3.29
C ILE A 176 23.93 -9.84 -4.81
N GLY A 177 24.25 -8.83 -5.63
CA GLY A 177 24.18 -8.88 -7.09
C GLY A 177 22.75 -8.85 -7.65
N GLY A 178 21.75 -8.50 -6.83
CA GLY A 178 20.35 -8.35 -7.27
C GLY A 178 19.68 -9.64 -7.76
N GLY A 179 20.22 -10.81 -7.41
CA GLY A 179 19.65 -12.10 -7.80
C GLY A 179 18.28 -12.37 -7.16
N PHE A 180 17.50 -13.27 -7.76
CA PHE A 180 16.19 -13.70 -7.27
C PHE A 180 16.24 -14.20 -5.81
N VAL A 181 17.29 -14.94 -5.44
CA VAL A 181 17.48 -15.46 -4.08
C VAL A 181 17.63 -14.33 -3.05
N GLY A 182 18.36 -13.27 -3.37
CA GLY A 182 18.52 -12.11 -2.48
C GLY A 182 17.18 -11.41 -2.22
N HIS A 183 16.39 -11.23 -3.27
CA HIS A 183 15.04 -10.67 -3.18
C HIS A 183 14.10 -11.56 -2.36
N ALA A 184 14.18 -12.89 -2.54
CA ALA A 184 13.38 -13.83 -1.76
C ALA A 184 13.68 -13.75 -0.26
N VAL A 185 14.96 -13.62 0.12
CA VAL A 185 15.37 -13.46 1.52
C VAL A 185 14.87 -12.12 2.08
N ALA A 186 15.01 -11.01 1.34
CA ALA A 186 14.50 -9.72 1.77
C ALA A 186 12.98 -9.76 1.99
N VAL A 187 12.23 -10.31 1.04
CA VAL A 187 10.78 -10.49 1.14
C VAL A 187 10.40 -11.34 2.34
N ALA A 188 11.13 -12.42 2.64
CA ALA A 188 10.90 -13.23 3.82
C ALA A 188 11.11 -12.42 5.12
N ILE A 189 12.20 -11.66 5.22
CA ILE A 189 12.49 -10.81 6.40
C ILE A 189 11.40 -9.75 6.61
N PHE A 190 10.98 -9.06 5.55
CA PHE A 190 9.89 -8.08 5.63
C PHE A 190 8.54 -8.73 5.96
N SER A 191 8.26 -9.90 5.39
CA SER A 191 7.03 -10.64 5.70
C SER A 191 6.99 -11.03 7.18
N LEU A 192 8.12 -11.48 7.75
CA LEU A 192 8.20 -11.84 9.16
C LEU A 192 7.98 -10.65 10.11
N SER A 193 8.45 -9.45 9.74
CA SER A 193 8.27 -8.25 10.57
C SER A 193 6.83 -7.70 10.52
N VAL A 194 6.16 -7.85 9.36
CA VAL A 194 4.81 -7.30 9.13
C VAL A 194 3.73 -8.29 9.55
N CYS A 195 3.83 -9.56 9.12
CA CYS A 195 2.79 -10.59 9.25
C CYS A 195 2.68 -11.23 10.65
N ARG A 196 3.52 -10.83 11.61
CA ARG A 196 3.41 -11.33 12.98
C ARG A 196 2.25 -10.66 13.71
N PHE A 197 1.02 -11.15 13.53
CA PHE A 197 -0.05 -10.85 14.48
C PHE A 197 0.33 -11.46 15.82
N ARG A 198 0.32 -10.62 16.84
CA ARG A 198 0.62 -10.99 18.22
C ARG A 198 -0.55 -11.82 18.72
N ASP A 199 -0.27 -13.05 19.16
CA ASP A 199 -1.18 -13.85 19.99
C ASP A 199 -1.48 -13.12 21.31
#